data_AF-A0A952RB33-F1
#
_entry.id   AF-A0A952RB33-F1
#
_cell.length_a   1.000
_cell.length_b   1.000
_cell.length_c   1.000
_cell.angle_alpha   90.00
_cell.angle_beta   90.00
_cell.angle_gamma   90.00
#
_symmetry.space_group_name_H-M   'P 1'
#
loop_
_entity.id
_entity.type
_entity.pdbx_description
1 polymer ?
#
loop_
_entity_poly.entity_id
_entity_poly.type
_entity_poly.pdbx_seq_one_letter_code
_entity_poly.pdbx_strand_id
1 'polypeptide(L)'
;MADDALLSRDELVAQVAKAHHGASYAEASATGKALAACSKLPRVVAENVGAGFGQWDFFPEATEIVDFALAYVPPADEAAAMAMARTWAADDAGGKRTMLALIGRDVLKHEARRLGLTTLVELCEETRATRANELRRSLGLEAAAVAKPKPGPDAPAKPARKRERAAPKAEFQVPARMPKPAFVPPKKAAPPPPARRFSHPKFGEGVLERTEGNGDDAKHTVKFASGTKTLLARFLTEIATTSESAASQEQG
;
A
#
# COMPACT_ATOMS: atom_id res chain seq x y z
N MET A 1 -13.20 16.56 -34.05
CA MET A 1 -12.41 15.71 -33.15
C MET A 1 -10.98 15.87 -33.61
N ALA A 2 -10.10 16.43 -32.79
CA ALA A 2 -8.69 16.45 -33.16
C ALA A 2 -8.22 15.00 -33.18
N ASP A 3 -7.59 14.58 -34.28
CA ASP A 3 -6.81 13.34 -34.30
C ASP A 3 -5.68 13.56 -33.29
N ASP A 4 -5.88 13.11 -32.06
CA ASP A 4 -4.80 13.00 -31.07
C ASP A 4 -3.81 12.00 -31.66
N ALA A 5 -2.81 12.54 -32.35
CA ALA A 5 -1.71 11.76 -32.90
C ALA A 5 -1.09 10.99 -31.74
N LEU A 6 -1.23 9.66 -31.78
CA LEU A 6 -0.65 8.78 -30.77
C LEU A 6 0.87 9.00 -30.78
N LEU A 7 1.42 9.23 -29.58
CA LEU A 7 2.85 9.37 -29.39
C LEU A 7 3.57 8.14 -29.92
N SER A 8 4.72 8.35 -30.55
CA SER A 8 5.60 7.25 -30.90
C SER A 8 6.11 6.54 -29.65
N ARG A 9 6.56 5.29 -29.82
CA ARG A 9 7.15 4.50 -28.73
C ARG A 9 8.29 5.25 -28.04
N ASP A 10 9.21 5.84 -28.80
CA ASP A 10 10.40 6.48 -28.24
C ASP A 10 10.05 7.78 -27.50
N GLU A 11 9.03 8.51 -27.95
CA GLU A 11 8.49 9.67 -27.22
C GLU A 11 7.86 9.25 -25.88
N LEU A 12 7.10 8.14 -25.86
CA LEU A 12 6.56 7.57 -24.62
C LEU A 12 7.68 7.18 -23.65
N VAL A 13 8.73 6.52 -24.13
CA VAL A 13 9.89 6.13 -23.30
C VAL A 13 10.53 7.37 -22.67
N ALA A 14 10.76 8.44 -23.44
CA ALA A 14 11.32 9.68 -22.92
C ALA A 14 10.42 10.34 -21.87
N GLN A 15 9.09 10.35 -22.08
CA GLN A 15 8.15 10.91 -21.11
C GLN A 15 8.08 10.08 -19.81
N VAL A 16 8.06 8.75 -19.91
CA VAL A 16 8.07 7.84 -18.74
C VAL A 16 9.38 7.99 -17.97
N ALA A 17 10.52 8.02 -18.66
CA ALA A 17 11.81 8.26 -18.02
C ALA A 17 11.82 9.58 -17.24
N LYS A 18 11.33 10.66 -17.85
CA LYS A 18 11.21 11.96 -17.17
C LYS A 18 10.28 11.89 -15.95
N ALA A 19 9.12 11.25 -16.09
CA ALA A 19 8.14 11.12 -15.00
C ALA A 19 8.75 10.44 -13.76
N HIS A 20 9.54 9.39 -13.97
CA HIS A 20 10.17 8.60 -12.89
C HIS A 20 11.39 9.30 -12.25
N HIS A 21 11.99 10.31 -12.90
CA HIS A 21 13.19 11.01 -12.40
C HIS A 21 12.89 12.41 -11.85
N GLY A 22 11.71 12.60 -11.25
CA GLY A 22 11.38 13.84 -10.53
C GLY A 22 10.61 14.88 -11.32
N ALA A 23 9.80 14.46 -12.30
CA ALA A 23 8.82 15.36 -12.91
C ALA A 23 7.81 15.89 -11.86
N SER A 24 7.18 17.02 -12.16
CA SER A 24 6.07 17.50 -11.35
C SER A 24 4.89 16.51 -11.40
N TYR A 25 4.03 16.54 -10.37
CA TYR A 25 2.84 15.69 -10.33
C TYR A 25 1.95 15.84 -11.57
N ALA A 26 1.80 17.08 -12.09
CA ALA A 26 1.00 17.35 -13.27
C ALA A 26 1.61 16.72 -14.54
N GLU A 27 2.93 16.83 -14.72
CA GLU A 27 3.65 16.20 -15.83
C GLU A 27 3.59 14.68 -15.75
N ALA A 28 3.87 14.10 -14.57
CA ALA A 28 3.76 12.67 -14.32
C ALA A 28 2.34 12.15 -14.65
N SER A 29 1.30 12.85 -14.18
CA SER A 29 -0.10 12.50 -14.48
C SER A 29 -0.40 12.57 -15.98
N ALA A 30 0.13 13.57 -16.70
CA ALA A 30 -0.02 13.66 -18.16
C ALA A 30 0.66 12.48 -18.88
N THR A 31 1.88 12.12 -18.47
CA THR A 31 2.59 10.93 -18.98
C THR A 31 1.79 9.65 -18.75
N GLY A 32 1.21 9.47 -17.56
CA GLY A 32 0.33 8.34 -17.25
C GLY A 32 -0.85 8.24 -18.21
N LYS A 33 -1.53 9.37 -18.49
CA LYS A 33 -2.65 9.41 -19.43
C LYS A 33 -2.22 9.11 -20.86
N ALA A 34 -1.06 9.61 -21.28
CA ALA A 34 -0.48 9.32 -22.59
C ALA A 34 -0.19 7.82 -22.76
N LEU A 35 0.42 7.18 -21.74
CA LEU A 35 0.66 5.73 -21.76
C LEU A 35 -0.65 4.94 -21.80
N ALA A 36 -1.65 5.37 -21.04
CA ALA A 36 -2.98 4.75 -21.05
C ALA A 36 -3.69 4.87 -22.40
N ALA A 37 -3.52 5.98 -23.12
CA ALA A 37 -4.09 6.16 -24.45
C ALA A 37 -3.42 5.28 -25.52
N CYS A 38 -2.12 4.99 -25.35
CA CYS A 38 -1.34 4.21 -26.33
C CYS A 38 -1.33 2.70 -26.05
N SER A 39 -1.77 2.26 -24.87
CA SER A 39 -1.73 0.85 -24.45
C SER A 39 -3.12 0.25 -24.31
N LYS A 40 -3.17 -1.10 -24.21
CA LYS A 40 -4.41 -1.83 -23.90
C LYS A 40 -4.52 -2.20 -22.42
N LEU A 41 -3.62 -1.69 -21.59
CA LEU A 41 -3.65 -1.94 -20.16
C LEU A 41 -4.91 -1.35 -19.54
N PRO A 42 -5.37 -1.89 -18.39
CA PRO A 42 -6.38 -1.22 -17.59
C PRO A 42 -5.98 0.22 -17.31
N ARG A 43 -6.84 1.18 -17.65
CA ARG A 43 -6.52 2.61 -17.62
C ARG A 43 -5.83 3.07 -16.34
N VAL A 44 -6.35 2.68 -15.18
CA VAL A 44 -5.79 3.05 -13.86
C VAL A 44 -4.37 2.49 -13.68
N VAL A 45 -4.10 1.28 -14.17
CA VAL A 45 -2.77 0.66 -14.11
C VAL A 45 -1.81 1.43 -15.01
N ALA A 46 -2.19 1.69 -16.27
CA ALA A 46 -1.36 2.43 -17.22
C ALA A 46 -1.06 3.86 -16.72
N GLU A 47 -2.07 4.56 -16.19
CA GLU A 47 -1.90 5.89 -15.62
C GLU A 47 -0.91 5.90 -14.45
N ASN A 48 -1.04 4.97 -13.50
CA ASN A 48 -0.14 4.91 -12.34
C ASN A 48 1.29 4.52 -12.73
N VAL A 49 1.44 3.55 -13.63
CA VAL A 49 2.74 3.05 -14.08
C VAL A 49 3.47 4.13 -14.90
N GLY A 50 2.79 4.76 -15.85
CA GLY A 50 3.38 5.82 -16.67
C GLY A 50 3.74 7.07 -15.87
N ALA A 51 2.95 7.40 -14.83
CA ALA A 51 3.23 8.51 -13.94
C ALA A 51 4.33 8.23 -12.90
N GLY A 52 4.78 6.97 -12.75
CA GLY A 52 5.68 6.60 -11.66
C GLY A 52 5.03 6.75 -10.27
N PHE A 53 3.70 6.67 -10.18
CA PHE A 53 2.97 6.78 -8.90
C PHE A 53 2.86 5.44 -8.18
N GLY A 54 3.72 5.24 -7.20
CA GLY A 54 3.86 4.01 -6.42
C GLY A 54 5.33 3.81 -6.04
N GLN A 55 5.67 2.81 -5.23
CA GLN A 55 7.07 2.43 -5.01
C GLN A 55 7.61 1.73 -6.27
N TRP A 56 7.73 2.49 -7.34
CA TRP A 56 8.12 2.02 -8.66
C TRP A 56 9.62 2.22 -8.93
N ASP A 57 10.37 2.71 -7.93
CA ASP A 57 11.84 2.71 -7.89
C ASP A 57 12.45 1.31 -8.06
N PHE A 58 11.63 0.26 -8.03
CA PHE A 58 12.01 -1.13 -8.29
C PHE A 58 11.88 -1.54 -9.75
N PHE A 59 11.37 -0.68 -10.63
CA PHE A 59 11.26 -1.03 -12.04
C PHE A 59 12.64 -1.03 -12.72
N PRO A 60 12.81 -1.91 -13.72
CA PRO A 60 13.84 -1.74 -14.74
C PRO A 60 13.53 -0.50 -15.62
N GLU A 61 14.48 -0.16 -16.50
CA GLU A 61 14.48 1.02 -17.39
C GLU A 61 13.11 1.38 -18.00
N ALA A 62 12.85 2.67 -18.22
CA ALA A 62 11.57 3.18 -18.76
C ALA A 62 11.12 2.48 -20.06
N THR A 63 12.08 2.00 -20.86
CA THR A 63 11.84 1.19 -22.06
C THR A 63 11.04 -0.09 -21.75
N GLU A 64 11.36 -0.80 -20.67
CA GLU A 64 10.68 -2.04 -20.30
C GLU A 64 9.23 -1.80 -19.85
N ILE A 65 8.98 -0.66 -19.20
CA ILE A 65 7.63 -0.23 -18.84
C ILE A 65 6.77 -0.04 -20.09
N VAL A 66 7.29 0.72 -21.07
CA VAL A 66 6.57 1.00 -22.31
C VAL A 66 6.38 -0.28 -23.13
N ASP A 67 7.42 -1.11 -23.25
CA ASP A 67 7.32 -2.38 -23.98
C ASP A 67 6.28 -3.32 -23.36
N PHE A 68 6.26 -3.44 -22.04
CA PHE A 68 5.23 -4.21 -21.36
C PHE A 68 3.82 -3.65 -21.64
N ALA A 69 3.63 -2.33 -21.52
CA ALA A 69 2.33 -1.71 -21.71
C ALA A 69 1.80 -1.88 -23.15
N LEU A 70 2.67 -1.72 -24.14
CA LEU A 70 2.30 -1.87 -25.56
C LEU A 70 2.12 -3.33 -25.97
N ALA A 71 2.88 -4.26 -25.36
CA ALA A 71 2.75 -5.70 -25.62
C ALA A 71 1.55 -6.34 -24.90
N TYR A 72 0.93 -5.65 -23.93
CA TYR A 72 -0.20 -6.19 -23.18
C TYR A 72 -1.40 -6.47 -24.09
N VAL A 73 -1.89 -7.70 -24.04
CA VAL A 73 -3.12 -8.14 -24.70
C VAL A 73 -4.11 -8.57 -23.63
N PRO A 74 -5.30 -7.92 -23.53
CA PRO A 74 -6.33 -8.34 -22.61
C PRO A 74 -6.75 -9.79 -22.88
N PRO A 75 -6.91 -10.65 -21.85
CA PRO A 75 -7.32 -12.03 -22.02
C PRO A 75 -8.71 -12.10 -22.66
N ALA A 76 -8.89 -12.84 -23.75
CA ALA A 76 -10.18 -12.90 -24.44
C ALA A 76 -11.27 -13.60 -23.61
N ASP A 77 -10.88 -14.56 -22.78
CA ASP A 77 -11.78 -15.44 -22.02
C ASP A 77 -11.20 -15.83 -20.64
N GLU A 78 -11.98 -16.61 -19.90
CA GLU A 78 -11.61 -17.13 -18.58
C GLU A 78 -10.33 -17.97 -18.62
N ALA A 79 -10.16 -18.82 -19.64
CA ALA A 79 -9.00 -19.71 -19.74
C ALA A 79 -7.70 -18.89 -19.90
N ALA A 80 -7.72 -17.85 -20.73
CA ALA A 80 -6.61 -16.93 -20.92
C ALA A 80 -6.32 -16.12 -19.64
N ALA A 81 -7.35 -15.66 -18.92
CA ALA A 81 -7.17 -14.97 -17.65
C ALA A 81 -6.56 -15.88 -16.57
N MET A 82 -6.98 -17.15 -16.51
CA MET A 82 -6.41 -18.14 -15.61
C MET A 82 -4.97 -18.51 -15.98
N ALA A 83 -4.61 -18.54 -17.27
CA ALA A 83 -3.23 -18.70 -17.70
C ALA A 83 -2.35 -17.53 -17.23
N MET A 84 -2.85 -16.28 -17.38
CA MET A 84 -2.19 -15.09 -16.84
C MET A 84 -2.03 -15.17 -15.31
N ALA A 85 -3.06 -15.62 -14.59
CA ALA A 85 -3.03 -15.80 -13.15
C ALA A 85 -1.99 -16.83 -12.69
N ARG A 86 -1.79 -17.91 -13.45
CA ARG A 86 -0.74 -18.91 -13.18
C ARG A 86 0.66 -18.32 -13.35
N THR A 87 0.89 -17.55 -14.43
CA THR A 87 2.18 -16.88 -14.64
C THR A 87 2.48 -15.89 -13.52
N TRP A 88 1.50 -15.07 -13.14
CA TRP A 88 1.62 -14.15 -12.02
C TRP A 88 1.91 -14.89 -10.69
N ALA A 89 1.14 -15.93 -10.37
CA ALA A 89 1.31 -16.69 -9.14
C ALA A 89 2.69 -17.37 -9.06
N ALA A 90 3.22 -17.83 -10.19
CA ALA A 90 4.56 -18.41 -10.27
C ALA A 90 5.66 -17.37 -10.01
N ASP A 91 5.50 -16.15 -10.52
CA ASP A 91 6.46 -15.07 -10.28
C ASP A 91 6.38 -14.52 -8.84
N ASP A 92 5.16 -14.34 -8.32
CA ASP A 92 4.88 -13.93 -6.93
C ASP A 92 5.49 -14.91 -5.93
N ALA A 93 5.22 -16.21 -6.08
CA ALA A 93 5.77 -17.24 -5.19
C ALA A 93 7.28 -17.40 -5.30
N GLY A 94 7.84 -17.16 -6.50
CA GLY A 94 9.28 -17.13 -6.72
C GLY A 94 9.97 -15.93 -6.09
N GLY A 95 9.22 -14.95 -5.55
CA GLY A 95 9.75 -13.66 -5.14
C GLY A 95 10.44 -12.94 -6.29
N LYS A 96 10.07 -13.26 -7.54
CA LYS A 96 10.70 -12.66 -8.72
C LYS A 96 10.20 -11.24 -8.85
N ARG A 97 11.12 -10.32 -9.14
CA ARG A 97 10.80 -8.92 -9.41
C ARG A 97 10.47 -8.71 -10.89
N THR A 98 9.52 -9.48 -11.42
CA THR A 98 9.04 -9.27 -12.79
C THR A 98 7.98 -8.17 -12.81
N MET A 99 7.81 -7.52 -13.95
CA MET A 99 6.73 -6.56 -14.17
C MET A 99 5.37 -7.17 -13.80
N LEU A 100 5.14 -8.42 -14.22
CA LEU A 100 3.91 -9.14 -13.88
C LEU A 100 3.77 -9.39 -12.37
N ALA A 101 4.83 -9.70 -11.61
CA ALA A 101 4.72 -9.82 -10.16
C ALA A 101 4.30 -8.49 -9.50
N LEU A 102 4.82 -7.37 -10.00
CA LEU A 102 4.62 -6.04 -9.41
C LEU A 102 3.24 -5.45 -9.71
N ILE A 103 2.78 -5.50 -10.96
CA ILE A 103 1.50 -4.91 -11.39
C ILE A 103 0.43 -5.94 -11.76
N GLY A 104 0.80 -7.21 -11.86
CA GLY A 104 -0.10 -8.27 -12.30
C GLY A 104 -1.28 -8.47 -11.38
N ARG A 105 -1.18 -8.17 -10.08
CA ARG A 105 -2.33 -8.22 -9.17
C ARG A 105 -3.44 -7.26 -9.60
N ASP A 106 -3.09 -6.01 -9.92
CA ASP A 106 -4.08 -4.99 -10.33
C ASP A 106 -4.62 -5.27 -11.72
N VAL A 107 -3.77 -5.73 -12.63
CA VAL A 107 -4.19 -6.18 -13.97
C VAL A 107 -5.14 -7.36 -13.86
N LEU A 108 -4.78 -8.42 -13.13
CA LEU A 108 -5.63 -9.60 -12.91
C LEU A 108 -6.94 -9.24 -12.24
N LYS A 109 -6.92 -8.33 -11.25
CA LYS A 109 -8.13 -7.86 -10.60
C LYS A 109 -9.08 -7.17 -11.59
N HIS A 110 -8.55 -6.33 -12.49
CA HIS A 110 -9.36 -5.70 -13.52
C HIS A 110 -9.96 -6.73 -14.48
N GLU A 111 -9.13 -7.64 -14.99
CA GLU A 111 -9.57 -8.66 -15.96
C GLU A 111 -10.56 -9.64 -15.34
N ALA A 112 -10.33 -10.07 -14.09
CA ALA A 112 -11.24 -10.93 -13.35
C ALA A 112 -12.61 -10.28 -13.18
N ARG A 113 -12.68 -8.97 -12.91
CA ARG A 113 -13.96 -8.24 -12.85
C ARG A 113 -14.63 -8.16 -14.21
N ARG A 114 -13.87 -7.87 -15.27
CA ARG A 114 -14.40 -7.77 -16.65
C ARG A 114 -14.99 -9.10 -17.13
N LEU A 115 -14.38 -10.22 -16.75
CA LEU A 115 -14.79 -11.57 -17.14
C LEU A 115 -15.73 -12.25 -16.13
N GLY A 116 -16.05 -11.62 -14.99
CA GLY A 116 -16.95 -12.20 -13.98
C GLY A 116 -16.34 -13.30 -13.11
N LEU A 117 -15.02 -13.36 -12.98
CA LEU A 117 -14.28 -14.38 -12.22
C LEU A 117 -14.22 -14.04 -10.72
N THR A 118 -15.34 -14.19 -10.01
CA THR A 118 -15.52 -13.74 -8.61
C THR A 118 -14.45 -14.29 -7.66
N THR A 119 -14.10 -15.58 -7.77
CA THR A 119 -13.09 -16.21 -6.91
C THR A 119 -11.69 -15.62 -7.14
N LEU A 120 -11.37 -15.22 -8.37
CA LEU A 120 -10.10 -14.58 -8.69
C LEU A 120 -10.08 -13.12 -8.21
N VAL A 121 -11.21 -12.41 -8.26
CA VAL A 121 -11.36 -11.09 -7.64
C VAL A 121 -11.15 -11.17 -6.12
N GLU A 122 -11.77 -12.16 -5.46
CA GLU A 122 -11.59 -12.41 -4.03
C GLU A 122 -10.12 -12.66 -3.70
N LEU A 123 -9.43 -13.51 -4.46
CA LEU A 123 -7.99 -13.74 -4.29
C LEU A 123 -7.18 -12.44 -4.40
N CYS A 124 -7.51 -11.59 -5.37
CA CYS A 124 -6.82 -10.32 -5.59
C CYS A 124 -7.15 -9.28 -4.51
N GLU A 125 -8.21 -9.43 -3.72
CA GLU A 125 -8.58 -8.50 -2.64
C GLU A 125 -8.22 -9.03 -1.25
N GLU A 126 -7.96 -10.32 -1.13
CA GLU A 126 -7.63 -10.95 0.14
C GLU A 126 -6.30 -10.42 0.70
N THR A 127 -6.32 -10.18 2.01
CA THR A 127 -5.19 -9.69 2.82
C THR A 127 -4.70 -10.75 3.80
N ARG A 128 -5.57 -11.70 4.16
CA ARG A 128 -5.26 -12.80 5.07
C ARG A 128 -4.55 -13.90 4.30
N ALA A 129 -3.29 -14.15 4.65
CA ALA A 129 -2.46 -15.15 3.97
C ALA A 129 -3.09 -16.55 3.95
N THR A 130 -3.77 -16.95 5.02
CA THR A 130 -4.46 -18.26 5.11
C THR A 130 -5.56 -18.40 4.05
N ARG A 131 -6.46 -17.42 3.97
CA ARG A 131 -7.56 -17.40 2.98
C ARG A 131 -7.03 -17.26 1.55
N ALA A 132 -6.02 -16.43 1.33
CA ALA A 132 -5.38 -16.31 0.01
C ALA A 132 -4.79 -17.65 -0.46
N ASN A 133 -4.20 -18.43 0.45
CA ASN A 133 -3.66 -19.76 0.12
C ASN A 133 -4.77 -20.79 -0.19
N GLU A 134 -5.89 -20.75 0.55
CA GLU A 134 -7.08 -21.57 0.22
C GLU A 134 -7.62 -21.25 -1.17
N LEU A 135 -7.74 -19.96 -1.50
CA LEU A 135 -8.21 -19.50 -2.81
C LEU A 135 -7.25 -19.94 -3.92
N ARG A 136 -5.93 -19.76 -3.74
CA ARG A 136 -4.92 -20.26 -4.68
C ARG A 136 -5.03 -21.76 -4.90
N ARG A 137 -5.27 -22.54 -3.84
CA ARG A 137 -5.52 -23.99 -3.95
C ARG A 137 -6.75 -24.30 -4.77
N SER A 138 -7.87 -23.65 -4.44
CA SER A 138 -9.14 -23.88 -5.15
C SER A 138 -9.08 -23.53 -6.64
N LEU A 139 -8.24 -22.55 -7.00
CA LEU A 139 -8.02 -22.09 -8.37
C LEU A 139 -6.92 -22.86 -9.13
N GLY A 140 -6.23 -23.80 -8.47
CA GLY A 140 -5.07 -24.48 -9.06
C GLY A 140 -3.91 -23.52 -9.38
N LEU A 141 -3.74 -22.49 -8.55
CA LEU A 141 -2.65 -21.50 -8.58
C LEU A 141 -1.61 -21.76 -7.48
N GLU A 142 -1.57 -22.97 -6.93
CA GLU A 142 -0.52 -23.35 -6.00
C GLU A 142 0.81 -23.31 -6.73
N ALA A 143 1.65 -22.35 -6.37
CA ALA A 143 3.04 -22.42 -6.77
C ALA A 143 3.65 -23.67 -6.16
N ALA A 144 4.37 -24.45 -6.97
CA ALA A 144 5.23 -25.50 -6.45
C ALA A 144 6.05 -24.88 -5.32
N ALA A 145 5.94 -25.44 -4.11
CA ALA A 145 6.58 -24.89 -2.94
C ALA A 145 8.03 -24.59 -3.30
N VAL A 146 8.37 -23.31 -3.45
CA VAL A 146 9.74 -22.89 -3.73
C VAL A 146 10.51 -23.47 -2.58
N ALA A 147 11.36 -24.47 -2.88
CA ALA A 147 12.05 -25.22 -1.86
C ALA A 147 12.65 -24.19 -0.93
N LYS A 148 12.15 -24.13 0.32
CA LYS A 148 12.69 -23.20 1.31
C LYS A 148 14.19 -23.37 1.20
N PRO A 149 14.95 -22.29 0.92
CA PRO A 149 16.37 -22.41 0.70
C PRO A 149 16.89 -23.27 1.83
N LYS A 150 17.32 -24.50 1.48
CA LYS A 150 17.63 -25.55 2.45
C LYS A 150 18.55 -24.85 3.44
N PRO A 151 18.20 -24.72 4.74
CA PRO A 151 19.07 -24.06 5.70
C PRO A 151 20.43 -24.73 5.49
N GLY A 152 21.38 -23.96 4.94
CA GLY A 152 22.59 -24.54 4.39
C GLY A 152 23.20 -25.41 5.50
N PRO A 153 23.58 -26.68 5.21
CA PRO A 153 24.09 -27.59 6.22
C PRO A 153 25.20 -26.84 6.94
N ASP A 154 24.95 -26.54 8.23
CA ASP A 154 25.73 -25.64 9.08
C ASP A 154 26.82 -24.96 8.28
N ALA A 155 26.48 -23.91 7.52
CA ALA A 155 27.52 -23.04 6.99
C ALA A 155 28.28 -22.63 8.25
N PRO A 156 29.48 -23.21 8.52
CA PRO A 156 30.11 -23.16 9.82
C PRO A 156 30.15 -21.70 10.13
N ALA A 157 29.48 -21.29 11.23
CA ALA A 157 29.26 -19.91 11.60
C ALA A 157 30.48 -19.13 11.15
N LYS A 158 30.39 -18.43 10.00
CA LYS A 158 31.60 -17.92 9.33
C LYS A 158 32.34 -17.21 10.45
N PRO A 159 33.54 -17.67 10.87
CA PRO A 159 34.22 -17.04 11.98
C PRO A 159 34.23 -15.59 11.60
N ALA A 160 33.56 -14.76 12.42
CA ALA A 160 33.31 -13.37 12.13
C ALA A 160 34.58 -12.87 11.46
N ARG A 161 34.53 -12.58 10.15
CA ARG A 161 35.74 -12.30 9.37
C ARG A 161 36.44 -11.25 10.22
N LYS A 162 37.55 -11.62 10.88
CA LYS A 162 38.51 -10.65 11.38
C LYS A 162 38.80 -9.90 10.11
N ARG A 163 38.25 -8.69 10.00
CA ARG A 163 38.60 -7.76 8.95
C ARG A 163 40.11 -7.69 9.06
N GLU A 164 40.81 -8.42 8.20
CA GLU A 164 42.20 -8.12 7.92
C GLU A 164 42.16 -6.68 7.53
N ARG A 165 42.68 -5.90 8.46
CA ARG A 165 42.82 -4.47 8.40
C ARG A 165 43.72 -4.26 7.20
N ALA A 166 43.12 -3.97 6.04
CA ALA A 166 43.85 -3.41 4.93
C ALA A 166 44.72 -2.28 5.49
N ALA A 167 46.00 -2.29 5.11
CA ALA A 167 46.99 -1.34 5.59
C ALA A 167 46.42 0.08 5.54
N PRO A 168 46.67 0.90 6.57
CA PRO A 168 46.10 2.23 6.68
C PRO A 168 46.54 3.09 5.49
N LYS A 169 45.61 3.41 4.60
CA LYS A 169 45.75 4.54 3.68
C LYS A 169 45.15 5.76 4.37
N ALA A 170 46.03 6.74 4.57
CA ALA A 170 45.82 8.15 4.89
C ALA A 170 44.85 8.48 6.04
N GLU A 171 45.42 9.14 7.05
CA GLU A 171 44.78 9.70 8.22
C GLU A 171 43.62 10.65 7.82
N PHE A 172 42.41 10.11 7.77
CA PHE A 172 41.22 10.95 7.93
C PHE A 172 41.00 11.11 9.44
N GLN A 173 41.36 12.29 9.96
CA GLN A 173 41.04 12.70 11.34
C GLN A 173 39.52 12.82 11.46
N VAL A 174 38.86 11.72 11.83
CA VAL A 174 37.46 11.75 12.24
C VAL A 174 37.41 12.38 13.64
N PRO A 175 36.68 13.50 13.83
CA PRO A 175 36.55 14.15 15.12
C PRO A 175 36.10 13.15 16.19
N ALA A 176 36.73 13.22 17.36
CA ALA A 176 36.48 12.35 18.48
C ALA A 176 34.98 12.33 18.84
N ARG A 177 34.39 11.14 18.68
CA ARG A 177 33.18 10.62 19.34
C ARG A 177 32.19 11.70 19.77
N MET A 178 31.17 11.92 18.95
CA MET A 178 29.93 12.55 19.42
C MET A 178 29.45 11.86 20.71
N PRO A 179 29.06 12.61 21.74
CA PRO A 179 28.53 12.06 22.97
C PRO A 179 27.35 11.14 22.65
N LYS A 180 27.34 9.94 23.23
CA LYS A 180 26.18 9.04 23.13
C LYS A 180 24.95 9.81 23.62
N PRO A 181 23.88 9.95 22.81
CA PRO A 181 22.66 10.61 23.23
C PRO A 181 22.16 9.93 24.51
N ALA A 182 22.00 10.70 25.58
CA ALA A 182 21.40 10.19 26.81
C ALA A 182 19.96 9.80 26.48
N PHE A 183 19.64 8.51 26.62
CA PHE A 183 18.28 8.01 26.47
C PHE A 183 17.45 8.56 27.64
N VAL A 184 16.70 9.62 27.37
CA VAL A 184 15.73 10.15 28.32
C VAL A 184 14.50 9.23 28.23
N PRO A 185 14.18 8.46 29.28
CA PRO A 185 12.98 7.63 29.27
C PRO A 185 11.75 8.52 29.04
N PRO A 186 10.83 8.14 28.14
CA PRO A 186 9.65 8.94 27.86
C PRO A 186 8.87 9.15 29.16
N LYS A 187 8.60 10.42 29.48
CA LYS A 187 7.78 10.78 30.64
C LYS A 187 6.44 10.06 30.52
N LYS A 188 6.05 9.39 31.61
CA LYS A 188 4.79 8.66 31.75
C LYS A 188 3.66 9.51 31.16
N ALA A 189 2.99 9.00 30.11
CA ALA A 189 1.97 9.75 29.39
C ALA A 189 0.89 10.26 30.37
N ALA A 190 0.49 11.51 30.21
CA ALA A 190 -0.61 12.08 30.96
C ALA A 190 -1.87 11.20 30.79
N PRO A 191 -2.73 11.10 31.80
CA PRO A 191 -3.98 10.34 31.69
C PRO A 191 -4.78 10.85 30.48
N PRO A 192 -5.38 9.94 29.69
CA PRO A 192 -6.12 10.33 28.51
C PRO A 192 -7.24 11.31 28.88
N PRO A 193 -7.53 12.31 28.03
CA PRO A 193 -8.60 13.26 28.30
C PRO A 193 -9.92 12.53 28.47
N PRO A 194 -10.82 13.02 29.35
CA PRO A 194 -12.12 12.40 29.55
C PRO A 194 -12.89 12.32 28.23
N ALA A 195 -13.53 11.18 27.99
CA ALA A 195 -14.28 10.96 26.77
C ALA A 195 -15.47 11.94 26.67
N ARG A 196 -15.61 12.59 25.52
CA ARG A 196 -16.69 13.56 25.27
C ARG A 196 -18.03 12.84 25.11
N ARG A 197 -19.08 13.35 25.77
CA ARG A 197 -20.44 12.77 25.76
C ARG A 197 -21.39 13.66 24.97
N PHE A 198 -22.31 13.04 24.25
CA PHE A 198 -23.31 13.71 23.42
C PHE A 198 -24.70 13.16 23.70
N SER A 199 -25.71 14.03 23.63
CA SER A 199 -27.13 13.67 23.67
C SER A 199 -27.76 13.83 22.29
N HIS A 200 -28.59 12.86 21.90
CA HIS A 200 -29.38 12.89 20.68
C HIS A 200 -30.85 12.55 20.97
N PRO A 201 -31.84 13.33 20.48
CA PRO A 201 -33.26 13.12 20.80
C PRO A 201 -33.79 11.71 20.52
N LYS A 202 -33.27 11.06 19.47
CA LYS A 202 -33.68 9.71 19.06
C LYS A 202 -32.90 8.57 19.69
N PHE A 203 -31.64 8.80 20.09
CA PHE A 203 -30.71 7.73 20.46
C PHE A 203 -30.24 7.82 21.93
N GLY A 204 -30.66 8.85 22.65
CA GLY A 204 -30.25 9.10 24.03
C GLY A 204 -28.81 9.62 24.10
N GLU A 205 -28.12 9.26 25.18
CA GLU A 205 -26.73 9.66 25.40
C GLU A 205 -25.74 8.66 24.78
N GLY A 206 -24.60 9.18 24.31
CA GLY A 206 -23.53 8.36 23.77
C GLY A 206 -22.15 8.99 23.94
N VAL A 207 -21.11 8.18 23.71
CA VAL A 207 -19.70 8.57 23.83
C VAL A 207 -19.08 8.69 22.44
N LEU A 208 -18.34 9.77 22.19
CA LEU A 208 -17.66 10.00 20.92
C LEU A 208 -16.49 9.04 20.74
N GLU A 209 -16.48 8.28 19.65
CA GLU A 209 -15.37 7.40 19.28
C GLU A 209 -14.47 8.03 18.22
N ARG A 210 -15.05 8.70 17.22
CA ARG A 210 -14.31 9.26 16.08
C ARG A 210 -14.96 10.52 15.55
N THR A 211 -14.13 11.47 15.10
CA THR A 211 -14.56 12.68 14.39
C THR A 211 -13.85 12.75 13.04
N GLU A 212 -14.59 13.03 11.99
CA GLU A 212 -14.06 13.27 10.65
C GLU A 212 -14.58 14.63 10.14
N GLY A 213 -13.66 15.53 9.80
CA GLY A 213 -13.97 16.91 9.40
C GLY A 213 -13.91 17.90 10.56
N ASN A 214 -14.17 19.17 10.25
CA ASN A 214 -14.13 20.31 11.18
C ASN A 214 -15.42 21.14 11.09
N GLY A 215 -15.84 21.74 12.19
CA GLY A 215 -17.03 22.62 12.24
C GLY A 215 -18.36 21.87 12.33
N ASP A 216 -19.47 22.55 11.99
CA ASP A 216 -20.84 22.03 12.17
C ASP A 216 -21.19 20.87 11.22
N ASP A 217 -20.46 20.74 10.12
CA ASP A 217 -20.57 19.65 9.14
C ASP A 217 -19.63 18.47 9.44
N ALA A 218 -18.92 18.49 10.58
CA ALA A 218 -18.11 17.37 11.01
C ALA A 218 -18.99 16.13 11.26
N LYS A 219 -18.51 14.96 10.83
CA LYS A 219 -19.14 13.66 11.08
C LYS A 219 -18.61 13.09 12.39
N HIS A 220 -19.48 12.94 13.37
CA HIS A 220 -19.19 12.30 14.64
C HIS A 220 -19.74 10.88 14.66
N THR A 221 -18.87 9.92 14.95
CA THR A 221 -19.24 8.54 15.24
C THR A 221 -19.36 8.39 16.75
N VAL A 222 -20.60 8.24 17.22
CA VAL A 222 -20.98 8.19 18.63
C VAL A 222 -21.54 6.81 18.96
N LYS A 223 -21.07 6.23 20.07
CA LYS A 223 -21.57 4.96 20.59
C LYS A 223 -22.69 5.22 21.59
N PHE A 224 -23.92 4.95 21.15
CA PHE A 224 -25.13 5.02 21.99
C PHE A 224 -25.44 3.64 22.61
N ALA A 225 -26.35 3.61 23.58
CA ALA A 225 -26.86 2.35 24.14
C ALA A 225 -27.47 1.42 23.07
N SER A 226 -28.10 1.99 22.03
CA SER A 226 -28.67 1.25 20.90
C SER A 226 -27.64 0.81 19.84
N GLY A 227 -26.36 1.20 19.98
CA GLY A 227 -25.29 0.93 19.03
C GLY A 227 -24.59 2.18 18.49
N THR A 228 -23.58 1.98 17.65
CA THR A 228 -22.77 3.05 17.06
C THR A 228 -23.47 3.71 15.87
N LYS A 229 -23.50 5.05 15.84
CA LYS A 229 -24.09 5.85 14.75
C LYS A 229 -23.15 6.97 14.33
N THR A 230 -23.11 7.26 13.04
CA THR A 230 -22.38 8.42 12.47
C THR A 230 -23.39 9.51 12.14
N LEU A 231 -23.26 10.66 12.78
CA LEU A 231 -24.17 11.81 12.70
C LEU A 231 -23.37 13.10 12.49
N LEU A 232 -23.99 14.13 11.91
CA LEU A 232 -23.36 15.45 11.80
C LEU A 232 -23.36 16.16 13.16
N ALA A 233 -22.31 16.95 13.43
CA ALA A 233 -22.13 17.65 14.70
C ALA A 233 -23.34 18.52 15.08
N ARG A 234 -23.96 19.21 14.11
CA ARG A 234 -25.17 20.03 14.32
C ARG A 234 -26.40 19.28 14.85
N PHE A 235 -26.41 17.94 14.81
CA PHE A 235 -27.52 17.12 15.33
C PHE A 235 -27.23 16.54 16.72
N LEU A 236 -26.09 16.85 17.31
CA LEU A 236 -25.67 16.37 18.62
C LEU A 236 -25.57 17.53 19.60
N THR A 237 -26.09 17.33 20.81
CA THR A 237 -25.92 18.28 21.91
C THR A 237 -24.81 17.77 22.82
N GLU A 238 -23.68 18.48 22.90
CA GLU A 238 -22.59 18.12 23.81
C GLU A 238 -23.06 18.26 25.26
N ILE A 239 -22.89 17.19 26.04
CA ILE A 239 -23.14 17.21 27.48
C ILE A 239 -21.82 17.57 28.13
N ALA A 240 -21.76 18.71 28.80
CA ALA A 240 -20.58 19.10 29.56
C ALA A 240 -20.29 17.98 30.59
N THR A 241 -19.16 17.30 30.43
CA THR A 241 -18.66 16.36 31.42
C THR A 241 -18.20 17.19 32.62
N THR A 242 -19.10 17.43 33.57
CA THR A 242 -18.76 18.06 34.84
C THR A 242 -17.76 17.14 35.53
N SER A 243 -16.48 17.48 35.46
CA SER A 243 -15.38 16.76 36.10
C SER A 243 -15.38 17.04 37.61
N GLU A 244 -16.50 16.72 38.27
CA GLU A 244 -16.70 16.96 39.69
C GLU A 244 -16.89 15.60 40.38
N SER A 245 -16.15 15.41 41.47
CA SER A 245 -16.20 14.28 42.41
C SER A 245 -15.40 13.00 42.08
N ALA A 246 -14.07 13.07 42.25
CA ALA A 246 -13.27 11.91 42.68
C ALA A 246 -12.09 12.31 43.60
N ALA A 247 -12.31 13.28 44.50
CA ALA A 247 -11.30 13.72 45.48
C ALA A 247 -11.74 13.54 46.94
N SER A 248 -12.65 12.60 47.24
CA SER A 248 -13.04 12.30 48.63
C SER A 248 -13.41 10.84 48.79
N GLN A 249 -12.40 9.97 48.85
CA GLN A 249 -12.46 8.68 49.55
C GLN A 249 -11.03 8.12 49.68
N GLU A 250 -10.20 8.76 50.49
CA GLU A 250 -8.98 8.13 51.02
C GLU A 250 -8.62 8.75 52.38
N GLN A 251 -9.55 8.72 53.33
CA GLN A 251 -9.27 8.78 54.77
C GLN A 251 -10.32 7.94 55.49
N GLY A 252 -9.88 6.80 56.01
CA GLY A 252 -10.68 5.81 56.75
C GLY A 252 -9.91 4.50 56.84
#